data_AF-A0AAV7K4M2-F1
#
_entry.id   AF-A0AAV7K4M2-F1
#
_cell.length_a   1.000
_cell.length_b   1.000
_cell.length_c   1.000
_cell.angle_alpha   90.00
_cell.angle_beta   90.00
_cell.angle_gamma   90.00
#
_symmetry.space_group_name_H-M   'P 1'
#
loop_
_entity.id
_entity.type
_entity.pdbx_description
1 polymer ?
#
loop_
_entity_poly.entity_id
_entity_poly.type
_entity_poly.pdbx_seq_one_letter_code
_entity_poly.pdbx_strand_id
1 'polypeptide(L)'
;MLGFLLGLQGGYTKYSCFLCLWNSRADGEHYSKIQWPPRKELMPGKYNVIKEPLVCREKVLLPPLHIKLGLVKQFVKALDFEGEAFQEIRAMFPKLSDAKLKGGIFVGPHITTMLKSRTLEGKMTETERKAWQAFRDVVNGFLGNNKDPNYEEIVNTLITSYQKMGCRMSLKLHFLCSHLDFFQENFGDFSEEHGERFHQDIQLMERRYQGRWDSAMMGDYMLFLIREDISGHKRKARSTVHF
;
A
#
# COMPACT_ATOMS: atom_id res chain seq x y z
N MET A 1 -2.08 5.82 9.99
CA MET A 1 -2.96 5.51 11.14
C MET A 1 -2.29 4.58 12.15
N LEU A 2 -1.73 3.44 11.75
CA LEU A 2 -1.13 2.45 12.69
C LEU A 2 -0.12 3.03 13.68
N GLY A 3 0.79 3.90 13.24
CA GLY A 3 1.76 4.53 14.14
C GLY A 3 1.10 5.30 15.28
N PHE A 4 0.01 6.01 15.02
CA PHE A 4 -0.75 6.71 16.05
C PHE A 4 -1.40 5.74 17.05
N LEU A 5 -2.05 4.68 16.56
CA LEU A 5 -2.73 3.68 17.39
C LEU A 5 -1.76 2.91 18.30
N LEU A 6 -0.52 2.71 17.84
CA LEU A 6 0.54 2.02 18.58
C LEU A 6 1.47 2.98 19.33
N GLY A 7 1.15 4.28 19.37
CA GLY A 7 1.94 5.28 20.07
C GLY A 7 3.34 5.53 19.47
N LEU A 8 3.58 5.13 18.23
CA LEU A 8 4.83 5.34 17.51
C LEU A 8 4.94 6.76 16.94
N GLN A 9 6.15 7.29 16.98
CA GLN A 9 6.51 8.56 16.35
C GLN A 9 6.34 8.47 14.83
N GLY A 10 5.56 9.40 14.28
CA GLY A 10 5.37 9.55 12.83
C GLY A 10 6.61 10.13 12.13
N GLY A 11 6.57 10.15 10.80
CA GLY A 11 7.66 10.65 9.96
C GLY A 11 8.75 9.60 9.70
N TYR A 12 9.93 10.06 9.27
CA TYR A 12 11.07 9.21 8.94
C TYR A 12 11.89 8.87 10.20
N THR A 13 11.41 7.90 10.96
CA THR A 13 11.98 7.49 12.26
C THR A 13 12.77 6.19 12.16
N LYS A 14 13.79 6.05 13.01
CA LYS A 14 14.74 4.92 12.98
C LYS A 14 14.04 3.59 13.23
N TYR A 15 13.24 3.49 14.29
CA TYR A 15 12.56 2.27 14.73
C TYR A 15 11.06 2.35 14.46
N SER A 16 10.68 2.37 13.18
CA SER A 16 9.29 2.55 12.74
C SER A 16 8.46 1.26 12.71
N CYS A 17 9.10 0.09 12.73
CA CYS A 17 8.41 -1.20 12.81
C CYS A 17 7.92 -1.45 14.25
N PHE A 18 6.68 -1.92 14.39
CA PHE A 18 6.07 -2.26 15.68
C PHE A 18 6.34 -3.71 16.12
N LEU A 19 6.86 -4.57 15.24
CA LEU A 19 7.19 -5.96 15.53
C LEU A 19 8.67 -6.15 15.90
N CYS A 20 9.56 -5.38 15.28
CA CYS A 20 11.00 -5.46 15.51
C CYS A 20 11.67 -4.08 15.59
N LEU A 21 12.94 -4.07 15.99
CA LEU A 21 13.82 -2.90 16.03
C LEU A 21 14.51 -2.70 14.67
N TRP A 22 13.73 -2.75 13.58
CA TRP A 22 14.20 -2.44 12.23
C TRP A 22 14.80 -1.05 12.19
N ASN A 23 16.04 -0.94 11.72
CA ASN A 23 16.72 0.35 11.56
C ASN A 23 16.48 0.89 10.14
N SER A 24 15.48 1.75 9.99
CA SER A 24 15.10 2.36 8.71
C SER A 24 16.18 3.24 8.06
N ARG A 25 17.27 3.53 8.79
CA ARG A 25 18.42 4.33 8.33
C ARG A 25 19.61 3.47 7.88
N ALA A 26 19.55 2.15 8.05
CA ALA A 26 20.61 1.23 7.67
C ALA A 26 20.43 0.71 6.22
N ASP A 27 20.39 1.62 5.24
CA ASP A 27 20.02 1.32 3.85
C ASP A 27 20.84 0.17 3.23
N GLY A 28 22.13 0.04 3.58
CA GLY A 28 23.00 -1.04 3.10
C GLY A 28 22.70 -2.43 3.69
N GLU A 29 22.01 -2.50 4.83
CA GLU A 29 21.63 -3.77 5.48
C GLU A 29 20.23 -4.24 5.06
N HIS A 30 19.40 -3.38 4.47
CA HIS A 30 17.96 -3.66 4.36
C HIS A 30 17.63 -4.93 3.59
N TYR A 31 18.32 -5.22 2.49
CA TYR A 31 18.08 -6.43 1.70
C TYR A 31 18.90 -7.64 2.13
N SER A 32 19.99 -7.44 2.89
CA SER A 32 20.85 -8.54 3.36
C SER A 32 20.45 -9.06 4.74
N LYS A 33 19.76 -8.23 5.53
CA LYS A 33 19.37 -8.54 6.90
C LYS A 33 17.86 -8.67 7.04
N ILE A 34 17.42 -9.92 7.10
CA ILE A 34 16.03 -10.29 7.26
C ILE A 34 15.63 -10.24 8.73
N GLN A 35 16.49 -10.71 9.63
CA GLN A 35 16.20 -10.78 11.07
C GLN A 35 16.68 -9.52 11.80
N TRP A 36 15.74 -8.84 12.45
CA TRP A 36 15.99 -7.69 13.31
C TRP A 36 15.62 -8.02 14.75
N PRO A 37 16.26 -7.40 15.75
CA PRO A 37 15.94 -7.68 17.15
C PRO A 37 14.45 -7.48 17.42
N PRO A 38 13.75 -8.42 18.07
CA PRO A 38 12.31 -8.31 18.27
C PRO A 38 11.98 -7.15 19.20
N ARG A 39 10.87 -6.46 18.91
CA ARG A 39 10.36 -5.40 19.77
C ARG A 39 9.51 -6.05 20.86
N LYS A 40 10.11 -6.24 22.03
CA LYS A 40 9.43 -6.86 23.17
C LYS A 40 8.22 -6.04 23.64
N GLU A 41 8.37 -4.73 23.77
CA GLU A 41 7.36 -3.84 24.36
C GLU A 41 7.27 -2.49 23.64
N LEU A 42 6.10 -1.85 23.77
CA LEU A 42 5.84 -0.49 23.29
C LEU A 42 5.89 0.50 24.48
N MET A 43 7.06 0.63 25.09
CA MET A 43 7.29 1.56 26.21
C MET A 43 7.54 2.99 25.72
N PRO A 44 6.74 4.00 26.14
CA PRO A 44 7.01 5.40 25.84
C PRO A 44 8.45 5.83 26.21
N GLY A 45 9.07 6.62 25.35
CA GLY A 45 10.45 7.10 25.50
C GLY A 45 11.53 6.14 24.95
N LYS A 46 11.16 4.91 24.54
CA LYS A 46 12.09 3.94 23.94
C LYS A 46 11.76 3.67 22.48
N TYR A 47 12.78 3.50 21.65
CA TYR A 47 12.66 3.02 20.26
C TYR A 47 11.53 3.67 19.45
N ASN A 48 11.48 5.01 19.49
CA ASN A 48 10.48 5.85 18.81
C ASN A 48 9.02 5.66 19.26
N VAL A 49 8.77 5.08 20.43
CA VAL A 49 7.45 5.11 21.08
C VAL A 49 7.32 6.42 21.86
N ILE A 50 6.28 7.20 21.59
CA ILE A 50 6.02 8.51 22.21
C ILE A 50 4.77 8.52 23.09
N LYS A 51 3.88 7.54 22.93
CA LYS A 51 2.65 7.40 23.71
C LYS A 51 2.36 5.92 23.98
N GLU A 52 1.50 5.66 24.95
CA GLU A 52 1.00 4.31 25.18
C GLU A 52 0.14 3.84 24.00
N PRO A 53 0.22 2.56 23.60
CA PRO A 53 -0.59 2.02 22.53
C PRO A 53 -2.06 1.96 22.94
N LEU A 54 -2.95 2.39 22.04
CA LEU A 54 -4.40 2.31 22.20
C LEU A 54 -4.98 0.96 21.79
N VAL A 55 -4.21 0.18 21.02
CA VAL A 55 -4.62 -1.13 20.51
C VAL A 55 -3.51 -2.16 20.73
N CYS A 56 -3.90 -3.41 20.97
CA CYS A 56 -2.96 -4.53 21.04
C CYS A 56 -2.37 -4.80 19.65
N ARG A 57 -1.07 -5.09 19.57
CA ARG A 57 -0.37 -5.33 18.30
C ARG A 57 -0.91 -6.55 17.55
N GLU A 58 -1.40 -7.55 18.28
CA GLU A 58 -1.97 -8.80 17.75
C GLU A 58 -3.33 -8.58 17.08
N LYS A 59 -3.98 -7.45 17.36
CA LYS A 59 -5.25 -7.04 16.74
C LYS A 59 -5.04 -6.14 15.52
N VAL A 60 -3.79 -5.84 15.15
CA VAL A 60 -3.48 -5.01 14.00
C VAL A 60 -3.57 -5.84 12.73
N LEU A 61 -4.34 -5.35 11.77
CA LEU A 61 -4.37 -5.87 10.41
C LEU A 61 -3.56 -4.92 9.50
N LEU A 62 -2.78 -5.49 8.58
CA LEU A 62 -2.02 -4.71 7.59
C LEU A 62 -2.80 -4.71 6.28
N PRO A 63 -3.47 -3.62 5.87
CA PRO A 63 -4.39 -3.74 4.76
C PRO A 63 -3.70 -3.99 3.40
N PRO A 64 -4.20 -4.93 2.56
CA PRO A 64 -3.58 -5.28 1.28
C PRO A 64 -3.39 -4.07 0.35
N LEU A 65 -4.39 -3.21 0.22
CA LEU A 65 -4.36 -2.02 -0.64
C LEU A 65 -3.18 -1.11 -0.27
N HIS A 66 -3.02 -0.79 1.01
CA HIS A 66 -1.89 0.01 1.46
C HIS A 66 -0.55 -0.65 1.11
N ILE A 67 -0.40 -1.97 1.19
CA ILE A 67 0.83 -2.65 0.77
C ILE A 67 1.05 -2.49 -0.72
N LYS A 68 0.05 -2.77 -1.56
CA LYS A 68 0.10 -2.57 -3.03
C LYS A 68 0.57 -1.15 -3.37
N LEU A 69 -0.05 -0.14 -2.77
CA LEU A 69 0.32 1.28 -2.94
C LEU A 69 1.78 1.55 -2.55
N GLY A 70 2.26 0.92 -1.47
CA GLY A 70 3.65 1.04 -1.05
C GLY A 70 4.65 0.44 -2.02
N LEU A 71 4.32 -0.73 -2.59
CA LEU A 71 5.17 -1.45 -3.53
C LEU A 71 5.28 -0.71 -4.86
N VAL A 72 4.15 -0.25 -5.43
CA VAL A 72 4.16 0.55 -6.66
C VAL A 72 4.91 1.86 -6.45
N LYS A 73 4.73 2.49 -5.28
CA LYS A 73 5.48 3.70 -4.95
C LYS A 73 6.99 3.47 -5.01
N GLN A 74 7.50 2.37 -4.43
CA GLN A 74 8.94 2.10 -4.48
C GLN A 74 9.41 1.76 -5.90
N PHE A 75 8.61 1.00 -6.65
CA PHE A 75 8.90 0.70 -8.05
C PHE A 75 9.03 1.97 -8.90
N VAL A 76 8.02 2.83 -8.89
CA VAL A 76 8.02 4.07 -9.69
C VAL A 76 9.14 5.03 -9.27
N LYS A 77 9.48 5.07 -7.98
CA LYS A 77 10.61 5.87 -7.48
C LYS A 77 11.99 5.35 -7.91
N ALA A 78 12.08 4.10 -8.36
CA ALA A 78 13.32 3.49 -8.83
C ALA A 78 13.41 3.45 -10.37
N LEU A 79 12.34 3.81 -11.08
CA LEU A 79 12.38 3.99 -12.53
C LEU A 79 13.29 5.16 -12.91
N ASP A 80 13.87 5.08 -14.11
CA ASP A 80 14.44 6.25 -14.76
C ASP A 80 13.31 7.20 -15.18
N PHE A 81 13.33 8.43 -14.66
CA PHE A 81 12.31 9.43 -14.97
C PHE A 81 12.39 9.94 -16.42
N GLU A 82 13.53 9.78 -17.09
CA GLU A 82 13.67 10.07 -18.52
C GLU A 82 13.44 8.83 -19.39
N GLY A 83 13.32 7.65 -18.76
CA GLY A 83 13.11 6.37 -19.43
C GLY A 83 11.71 6.19 -20.01
N GLU A 84 11.61 5.32 -21.03
CA GLU A 84 10.36 5.07 -21.76
C GLU A 84 9.21 4.63 -20.86
N ALA A 85 9.47 3.80 -19.85
CA ALA A 85 8.46 3.33 -18.90
C ALA A 85 7.84 4.49 -18.09
N PHE A 86 8.64 5.43 -17.58
CA PHE A 86 8.12 6.56 -16.81
C PHE A 86 7.36 7.55 -17.71
N GLN A 87 7.84 7.78 -18.93
CA GLN A 87 7.12 8.62 -19.90
C GLN A 87 5.76 8.02 -20.29
N GLU A 88 5.67 6.69 -20.42
CA GLU A 88 4.38 6.01 -20.64
C GLU A 88 3.44 6.19 -19.42
N ILE A 89 3.96 6.07 -18.19
CA ILE A 89 3.17 6.34 -16.96
C ILE A 89 2.65 7.78 -16.95
N ARG A 90 3.49 8.74 -17.34
CA ARG A 90 3.10 10.15 -17.45
C ARG A 90 1.99 10.36 -18.49
N ALA A 91 2.08 9.69 -19.64
CA ALA A 91 1.07 9.77 -20.69
C ALA A 91 -0.27 9.11 -20.27
N MET A 92 -0.22 8.02 -19.51
CA MET A 92 -1.43 7.35 -18.99
C MET A 92 -2.23 8.21 -18.00
N PHE A 93 -1.55 9.09 -17.26
CA PHE A 93 -2.17 9.89 -16.20
C PHE A 93 -1.94 11.40 -16.37
N PRO A 94 -2.47 12.02 -17.46
CA PRO A 94 -2.20 13.43 -17.77
C PRO A 94 -2.76 14.42 -16.73
N LYS A 95 -3.68 13.95 -15.87
CA LYS A 95 -4.27 14.74 -14.77
C LYS A 95 -3.41 14.72 -13.49
N LEU A 96 -2.40 13.85 -13.41
CA LEU A 96 -1.47 13.82 -12.29
C LEU A 96 -0.31 14.78 -12.55
N SER A 97 0.09 15.52 -11.52
CA SER A 97 1.28 16.36 -11.60
C SER A 97 2.54 15.51 -11.59
N ASP A 98 3.60 16.03 -12.19
CA ASP A 98 4.91 15.38 -12.23
C ASP A 98 5.44 15.04 -10.82
N ALA A 99 5.22 15.93 -9.84
CA ALA A 99 5.56 15.68 -8.45
C ALA A 99 4.81 14.48 -7.83
N LYS A 100 3.54 14.27 -8.20
CA LYS A 100 2.78 13.08 -7.76
C LYS A 100 3.31 11.82 -8.41
N LEU A 101 3.62 11.87 -9.70
CA LEU A 101 4.19 10.74 -10.45
C LEU A 101 5.57 10.33 -9.91
N LYS A 102 6.51 11.27 -9.81
CA LYS A 102 7.85 11.03 -9.23
C LYS A 102 7.79 10.62 -7.76
N GLY A 103 6.77 11.11 -7.04
CA GLY A 103 6.49 10.70 -5.67
C GLY A 103 5.91 9.30 -5.52
N GLY A 104 5.52 8.64 -6.63
CA GLY A 104 4.82 7.37 -6.64
C GLY A 104 3.45 7.44 -5.96
N ILE A 105 2.75 8.58 -6.09
CA ILE A 105 1.46 8.84 -5.45
C ILE A 105 0.34 8.41 -6.38
N PHE A 106 -0.13 7.18 -6.18
CA PHE A 106 -1.22 6.56 -6.92
C PHE A 106 -2.39 6.22 -6.00
N VAL A 107 -3.53 5.89 -6.61
CA VAL A 107 -4.71 5.31 -5.96
C VAL A 107 -5.00 3.94 -6.57
N GLY A 108 -5.87 3.14 -5.95
CA GLY A 108 -6.21 1.79 -6.42
C GLY A 108 -6.47 1.70 -7.92
N PRO A 109 -7.39 2.53 -8.48
CA PRO A 109 -7.69 2.54 -9.92
C PRO A 109 -6.50 2.80 -10.83
N HIS A 110 -5.53 3.62 -10.43
CA HIS A 110 -4.32 3.85 -11.23
C HIS A 110 -3.47 2.58 -11.33
N ILE A 111 -3.30 1.87 -10.22
CA ILE A 111 -2.54 0.62 -10.18
C ILE A 111 -3.22 -0.44 -11.05
N THR A 112 -4.55 -0.55 -10.98
CA THR A 112 -5.32 -1.46 -11.85
C THR A 112 -5.10 -1.16 -13.33
N THR A 113 -5.11 0.12 -13.71
CA THR A 113 -4.85 0.54 -15.09
C THR A 113 -3.43 0.18 -15.53
N MET A 114 -2.43 0.43 -14.69
CA MET A 114 -1.04 0.07 -14.97
C MET A 114 -0.87 -1.44 -15.15
N LEU A 115 -1.44 -2.26 -14.25
CA LEU A 115 -1.30 -3.72 -14.28
C LEU A 115 -1.87 -4.34 -15.57
N LYS A 116 -2.91 -3.73 -16.15
CA LYS A 116 -3.55 -4.16 -17.40
C LYS A 116 -2.84 -3.66 -18.66
N SER A 117 -1.97 -2.66 -18.55
CA SER A 117 -1.32 -2.05 -19.71
C SER A 117 -0.16 -2.90 -20.22
N ARG A 118 -0.35 -3.56 -21.37
CA ARG A 118 0.73 -4.24 -22.10
C ARG A 118 1.72 -3.26 -22.72
N THR A 119 1.23 -2.06 -23.09
CA THR A 119 2.08 -0.99 -23.63
C THR A 119 3.13 -0.56 -22.62
N LEU A 120 2.72 -0.35 -21.36
CA LEU A 120 3.64 -0.02 -20.27
C LEU A 120 4.74 -1.09 -20.11
N GLU A 121 4.35 -2.35 -20.10
CA GLU A 121 5.28 -3.47 -19.92
C GLU A 121 6.26 -3.62 -21.11
N GLY A 122 5.81 -3.29 -22.32
CA GLY A 122 6.67 -3.24 -23.51
C GLY A 122 7.70 -2.10 -23.47
N LYS A 123 7.43 -1.03 -22.70
CA LYS A 123 8.30 0.15 -22.53
C LYS A 123 9.32 0.00 -21.40
N MET A 124 9.22 -1.05 -20.60
CA MET A 124 10.17 -1.35 -19.52
C MET A 124 11.45 -1.99 -20.05
N THR A 125 12.57 -1.70 -19.41
CA THR A 125 13.81 -2.48 -19.54
C THR A 125 13.62 -3.89 -18.99
N GLU A 126 14.56 -4.79 -19.27
CA GLU A 126 14.49 -6.17 -18.77
C GLU A 126 14.46 -6.25 -17.22
N THR A 127 15.24 -5.40 -16.54
CA THR A 127 15.27 -5.35 -15.08
C THR A 127 13.95 -4.82 -14.50
N GLU A 128 13.43 -3.73 -15.07
CA GLU A 128 12.14 -3.15 -14.67
C GLU A 128 10.99 -4.12 -14.91
N ARG A 129 10.99 -4.81 -16.06
CA ARG A 129 9.95 -5.78 -16.42
C ARG A 129 9.93 -6.97 -15.45
N LYS A 130 11.10 -7.50 -15.06
CA LYS A 130 11.17 -8.56 -14.04
C LYS A 130 10.60 -8.11 -12.70
N ALA A 131 10.97 -6.91 -12.25
CA ALA A 131 10.43 -6.35 -11.02
C ALA A 131 8.92 -6.08 -11.11
N TRP A 132 8.43 -5.61 -12.26
CA TRP A 132 7.00 -5.39 -12.50
C TRP A 132 6.20 -6.68 -12.55
N GLN A 133 6.73 -7.73 -13.20
CA GLN A 133 6.10 -9.05 -13.24
C GLN A 133 6.04 -9.66 -11.84
N ALA A 134 7.14 -9.62 -11.08
CA ALA A 134 7.14 -10.09 -9.69
C ALA A 134 6.14 -9.31 -8.82
N PHE A 135 5.98 -8.00 -9.06
CA PHE A 135 4.95 -7.20 -8.38
C PHE A 135 3.54 -7.66 -8.75
N ARG A 136 3.27 -7.90 -10.04
CA ARG A 136 1.99 -8.46 -10.52
C ARG A 136 1.69 -9.81 -9.89
N ASP A 137 2.70 -10.68 -9.77
CA ASP A 137 2.56 -12.01 -9.17
C ASP A 137 2.24 -11.91 -7.69
N VAL A 138 2.88 -11.00 -6.93
CA VAL A 138 2.52 -10.73 -5.53
C VAL A 138 1.11 -10.17 -5.39
N VAL A 139 0.67 -9.29 -6.30
CA VAL A 139 -0.70 -8.75 -6.27
C VAL A 139 -1.74 -9.85 -6.44
N ASN A 140 -1.48 -10.82 -7.32
CA ASN A 140 -2.43 -11.88 -7.65
C ASN A 140 -2.35 -13.08 -6.70
N GLY A 141 -1.15 -13.51 -6.32
CA GLY A 141 -0.89 -14.72 -5.55
C GLY A 141 -0.72 -14.50 -4.05
N PHE A 142 -0.62 -13.26 -3.57
CA PHE A 142 -0.49 -12.99 -2.13
C PHE A 142 -1.43 -11.91 -1.62
N LEU A 143 -1.54 -10.78 -2.31
CA LEU A 143 -2.41 -9.65 -1.93
C LEU A 143 -3.82 -9.73 -2.56
N GLY A 144 -4.15 -10.87 -3.16
CA GLY A 144 -5.46 -11.20 -3.72
C GLY A 144 -6.35 -11.92 -2.72
N ASN A 145 -7.53 -12.34 -3.18
CA ASN A 145 -8.53 -13.00 -2.32
C ASN A 145 -8.06 -14.39 -1.88
N ASN A 146 -7.30 -15.09 -2.73
CA ASN A 146 -6.75 -16.41 -2.43
C ASN A 146 -5.23 -16.31 -2.38
N LYS A 147 -4.64 -16.82 -1.31
CA LYS A 147 -3.20 -16.93 -1.13
C LYS A 147 -2.70 -18.17 -1.86
N ASP A 148 -1.77 -17.98 -2.78
CA ASP A 148 -1.12 -19.07 -3.52
C ASP A 148 -0.32 -19.94 -2.54
N PRO A 149 -0.31 -21.28 -2.66
CA PRO A 149 0.53 -22.14 -1.82
C PRO A 149 2.01 -21.77 -1.85
N ASN A 150 2.50 -21.23 -2.98
CA ASN A 150 3.89 -20.83 -3.19
C ASN A 150 4.12 -19.32 -2.97
N TYR A 151 3.24 -18.65 -2.21
CA TYR A 151 3.33 -17.21 -1.97
C TYR A 151 4.70 -16.76 -1.40
N GLU A 152 5.39 -17.60 -0.62
CA GLU A 152 6.70 -17.28 -0.07
C GLU A 152 7.75 -17.11 -1.18
N GLU A 153 7.73 -17.98 -2.19
CA GLU A 153 8.62 -17.89 -3.35
C GLU A 153 8.27 -16.66 -4.22
N ILE A 154 6.98 -16.39 -4.39
CA ILE A 154 6.49 -15.21 -5.10
C ILE A 154 6.98 -13.92 -4.43
N VAL A 155 6.89 -13.84 -3.10
CA VAL A 155 7.38 -12.68 -2.32
C VAL A 155 8.91 -12.58 -2.34
N ASN A 156 9.64 -13.69 -2.24
CA ASN A 156 11.10 -13.70 -2.33
C ASN A 156 11.60 -13.24 -3.71
N THR A 157 10.89 -13.64 -4.77
CA THR A 157 11.16 -13.19 -6.15
C THR A 157 10.96 -11.68 -6.29
N LEU A 158 9.91 -11.12 -5.67
CA LEU A 158 9.69 -9.68 -5.61
C LEU A 158 10.84 -8.96 -4.91
N ILE A 159 11.22 -9.39 -3.71
CA ILE A 159 12.28 -8.75 -2.90
C ILE A 159 13.60 -8.73 -3.68
N THR A 160 13.97 -9.86 -4.29
CA THR A 160 15.20 -9.99 -5.08
C THR A 160 15.18 -9.10 -6.33
N SER A 161 14.04 -9.04 -7.03
CA SER A 161 13.90 -8.21 -8.23
C SER A 161 13.92 -6.72 -7.90
N TYR A 162 13.29 -6.31 -6.79
CA TYR A 162 13.30 -4.94 -6.29
C TYR A 162 14.70 -4.52 -5.83
N GLN A 163 15.45 -5.41 -5.19
CA GLN A 163 16.85 -5.16 -4.85
C GLN A 163 17.69 -4.91 -6.11
N LYS A 164 17.57 -5.77 -7.13
CA LYS A 164 18.31 -5.65 -8.39
C LYS A 164 17.97 -4.38 -9.16
N MET A 165 16.71 -3.94 -9.10
CA MET A 165 16.26 -2.68 -9.70
C MET A 165 16.73 -1.45 -8.91
N GLY A 166 17.21 -1.60 -7.67
CA GLY A 166 17.63 -0.49 -6.81
C GLY A 166 16.47 0.18 -6.05
N CYS A 167 15.34 -0.51 -5.87
CA CYS A 167 14.24 -0.02 -5.05
C CYS A 167 14.71 0.17 -3.60
N ARG A 168 14.33 1.28 -2.96
CA ARG A 168 14.59 1.46 -1.52
C ARG A 168 13.63 0.63 -0.68
N MET A 169 14.11 0.05 0.42
CA MET A 169 13.27 -0.70 1.34
C MET A 169 12.31 0.23 2.07
N SER A 170 11.03 0.10 1.78
CA SER A 170 9.99 0.77 2.56
C SER A 170 9.59 -0.09 3.76
N LEU A 171 8.93 0.50 4.75
CA LEU A 171 8.35 -0.25 5.88
C LEU A 171 7.43 -1.38 5.39
N LYS A 172 6.66 -1.16 4.31
CA LYS A 172 5.75 -2.16 3.73
C LYS A 172 6.51 -3.31 3.08
N LEU A 173 7.61 -3.02 2.38
CA LEU A 173 8.48 -4.04 1.80
C LEU A 173 9.23 -4.81 2.90
N HIS A 174 9.62 -4.13 3.99
CA HIS A 174 10.20 -4.78 5.17
C HIS A 174 9.22 -5.77 5.83
N PHE A 175 7.92 -5.45 5.93
CA PHE A 175 6.93 -6.43 6.42
C PHE A 175 6.90 -7.69 5.56
N LEU A 176 6.97 -7.56 4.22
CA LEU A 176 7.01 -8.73 3.33
C LEU A 176 8.30 -9.55 3.48
N CYS A 177 9.42 -8.89 3.79
CA CYS A 177 10.71 -9.54 3.95
C CYS A 177 10.87 -10.25 5.30
N SER A 178 10.51 -9.57 6.39
CA SER A 178 10.85 -9.98 7.76
C SER A 178 9.66 -10.50 8.58
N HIS A 179 8.43 -10.24 8.14
CA HIS A 179 7.21 -10.48 8.92
C HIS A 179 6.10 -11.07 8.07
N LEU A 180 6.47 -11.97 7.14
CA LEU A 180 5.52 -12.63 6.25
C LEU A 180 4.54 -13.54 7.02
N ASP A 181 4.96 -14.04 8.18
CA ASP A 181 4.19 -14.80 9.16
C ASP A 181 3.09 -13.98 9.86
N PHE A 182 3.21 -12.65 9.89
CA PHE A 182 2.20 -11.77 10.46
C PHE A 182 0.92 -11.69 9.61
N PHE A 183 0.99 -12.10 8.34
CA PHE A 183 -0.13 -12.06 7.42
C PHE A 183 -1.06 -13.26 7.63
N GLN A 184 -2.28 -12.98 8.11
CA GLN A 184 -3.33 -13.99 8.32
C GLN A 184 -3.73 -14.69 7.01
N GLU A 185 -4.30 -15.90 7.09
CA GLU A 185 -4.73 -16.65 5.90
C GLU A 185 -5.84 -15.93 5.11
N ASN A 186 -6.79 -15.30 5.80
CA ASN A 186 -7.92 -14.57 5.20
C ASN A 186 -7.55 -13.12 4.81
N PHE A 187 -6.28 -12.87 4.50
CA PHE A 187 -5.76 -11.52 4.24
C PHE A 187 -6.51 -10.78 3.14
N GLY A 188 -6.94 -11.50 2.10
CA GLY A 188 -7.67 -10.97 0.97
C GLY A 188 -9.12 -10.55 1.26
N ASP A 189 -9.71 -11.05 2.34
CA ASP A 189 -11.09 -10.70 2.76
C ASP A 189 -11.17 -9.30 3.37
N PHE A 190 -10.04 -8.78 3.87
CA PHE A 190 -9.93 -7.44 4.42
C PHE A 190 -9.71 -6.41 3.30
N SER A 191 -10.73 -6.28 2.44
CA SER A 191 -10.75 -5.28 1.37
C SER A 191 -10.89 -3.86 1.93
N GLU A 192 -9.99 -2.95 1.54
CA GLU A 192 -10.11 -1.51 1.80
C GLU A 192 -10.96 -0.77 0.76
N GLU A 193 -11.67 -1.49 -0.12
CA GLU A 193 -12.60 -0.87 -1.09
C GLU A 193 -13.55 0.12 -0.41
N HIS A 194 -13.98 -0.16 0.81
CA HIS A 194 -14.84 0.75 1.57
C HIS A 194 -14.15 2.07 1.93
N GLY A 195 -12.86 2.03 2.26
CA GLY A 195 -12.06 3.23 2.54
C GLY A 195 -11.77 4.05 1.28
N GLU A 196 -11.43 3.39 0.17
CA GLU A 196 -11.25 4.06 -1.12
C GLU A 196 -12.57 4.68 -1.61
N ARG A 197 -13.69 3.97 -1.41
CA ARG A 197 -15.03 4.46 -1.71
C ARG A 197 -15.40 5.67 -0.87
N PHE A 198 -15.10 5.65 0.43
CA PHE A 198 -15.28 6.81 1.31
C PHE A 198 -14.59 8.05 0.73
N HIS A 199 -13.34 7.94 0.26
CA HIS A 199 -12.64 9.07 -0.36
C HIS A 199 -13.33 9.59 -1.63
N GLN A 200 -13.87 8.70 -2.47
CA GLN A 200 -14.61 9.09 -3.68
C GLN A 200 -15.94 9.77 -3.33
N ASP A 201 -16.68 9.22 -2.36
CA ASP A 201 -17.96 9.77 -1.92
C ASP A 201 -17.78 11.14 -1.25
N ILE A 202 -16.77 11.28 -0.39
CA ILE A 202 -16.44 12.57 0.24
C ILE A 202 -16.03 13.60 -0.81
N GLN A 203 -15.21 13.23 -1.80
CA GLN A 203 -14.88 14.15 -2.89
C GLN A 203 -16.13 14.63 -3.64
N LEU A 204 -17.12 13.75 -3.86
CA LEU A 204 -18.38 14.11 -4.49
C LEU A 204 -19.24 15.00 -3.57
N MET A 205 -19.26 14.73 -2.27
CA MET A 205 -19.93 15.56 -1.27
C MET A 205 -19.30 16.96 -1.21
N GLU A 206 -17.98 17.07 -1.08
CA GLU A 206 -17.27 18.36 -1.09
C GLU A 206 -17.66 19.22 -2.30
N ARG A 207 -17.74 18.63 -3.50
CA ARG A 207 -18.17 19.36 -4.71
C ARG A 207 -19.62 19.83 -4.62
N ARG A 208 -20.53 18.98 -4.14
CA ARG A 208 -21.96 19.31 -3.97
C ARG A 208 -22.16 20.45 -2.97
N TYR A 209 -21.37 20.46 -1.89
CA TYR A 209 -21.46 21.47 -0.83
C TYR A 209 -20.54 22.66 -1.05
N GLN A 210 -19.84 22.72 -2.20
CA GLN A 210 -18.92 23.79 -2.58
C GLN A 210 -17.79 24.01 -1.56
N GLY A 211 -17.28 22.91 -0.99
CA GLY A 211 -16.24 22.94 0.04
C GLY A 211 -16.71 23.31 1.44
N ARG A 212 -18.03 23.45 1.67
CA ARG A 212 -18.58 23.64 3.03
C ARG A 212 -18.55 22.32 3.80
N TRP A 213 -17.96 22.34 4.98
CA TRP A 213 -17.88 21.23 5.91
C TRP A 213 -18.77 21.52 7.12
N ASP A 214 -20.06 21.26 6.99
CA ASP A 214 -21.04 21.49 8.06
C ASP A 214 -21.71 20.19 8.52
N SER A 215 -22.45 20.28 9.63
CA SER A 215 -23.22 19.17 10.20
C SER A 215 -24.28 18.64 9.23
N ALA A 216 -24.80 19.50 8.34
CA ALA A 216 -25.77 19.10 7.32
C ALA A 216 -25.13 18.19 6.26
N MET A 217 -23.93 18.52 5.76
CA MET A 217 -23.18 17.67 4.83
C MET A 217 -22.92 16.28 5.41
N MET A 218 -22.52 16.22 6.68
CA MET A 218 -22.30 14.94 7.37
C MET A 218 -23.61 14.17 7.57
N GLY A 219 -24.71 14.86 7.92
CA GLY A 219 -26.03 14.26 8.03
C GLY A 219 -26.52 13.66 6.71
N ASP A 220 -26.34 14.39 5.61
CA ASP A 220 -26.70 13.93 4.27
C ASP A 220 -25.81 12.77 3.79
N TYR A 221 -24.52 12.75 4.17
CA TYR A 221 -23.65 11.59 3.93
C TYR A 221 -24.13 10.35 4.67
N MET A 222 -24.47 10.48 5.96
CA MET A 222 -25.04 9.36 6.75
C MET A 222 -26.36 8.87 6.14
N LEU A 223 -27.24 9.78 5.73
CA LEU A 223 -28.50 9.43 5.09
C LEU A 223 -28.29 8.73 3.74
N PHE A 224 -27.30 9.17 2.96
CA PHE A 224 -26.89 8.51 1.72
C PHE A 224 -26.46 7.06 1.98
N LEU A 225 -25.59 6.83 2.97
CA LEU A 225 -25.15 5.47 3.35
C LEU A 225 -26.31 4.57 3.78
N ILE A 226 -27.22 5.09 4.62
CA ILE A 226 -28.40 4.34 5.09
C ILE A 226 -29.31 3.95 3.92
N ARG A 227 -29.52 4.85 2.96
CA ARG A 227 -30.36 4.58 1.78
C ARG A 227 -29.77 3.52 0.86
N GLU A 228 -28.45 3.51 0.69
CA GLU A 228 -27.79 2.48 -0.12
C GLU A 228 -27.97 1.09 0.50
N ASP A 229 -27.88 0.95 1.82
CA ASP A 229 -28.02 -0.33 2.53
C ASP A 229 -29.44 -0.91 2.44
N ILE A 230 -30.47 -0.06 2.53
CA ILE A 230 -31.90 -0.46 2.49
C ILE A 230 -32.34 -0.87 1.08
N SER A 231 -31.70 -0.35 0.02
CA SER A 231 -32.20 -0.47 -1.35
C SER A 231 -32.14 -1.86 -1.99
N GLY A 232 -31.60 -2.89 -1.31
CA GLY A 232 -31.53 -4.29 -1.77
C GLY A 232 -30.68 -4.52 -3.03
N HIS A 233 -30.29 -3.45 -3.73
CA HIS A 233 -29.45 -3.48 -4.93
C HIS A 233 -27.99 -3.44 -4.50
N LYS A 234 -27.46 -4.59 -4.06
CA LYS A 234 -26.01 -4.78 -4.01
C LYS A 234 -25.48 -4.64 -5.44
N ARG A 235 -24.81 -3.51 -5.75
CA ARG A 235 -24.01 -3.41 -6.98
C ARG A 235 -22.92 -4.48 -6.89
N LYS A 236 -23.01 -5.50 -7.75
CA LYS A 236 -21.98 -6.55 -7.84
C LYS A 236 -20.61 -5.91 -8.00
N ALA A 237 -19.65 -6.35 -7.18
CA ALA A 237 -18.24 -6.04 -7.41
C ALA A 237 -17.89 -6.42 -8.85
N ARG A 238 -17.36 -5.47 -9.62
CA ARG A 238 -17.00 -5.67 -11.04
C ARG A 238 -15.70 -6.47 -11.22
N SER A 239 -15.09 -6.95 -10.13
CA SER A 239 -13.77 -7.57 -10.13
C SER A 239 -13.70 -8.69 -9.10
N THR A 240 -13.11 -9.83 -9.48
CA THR A 240 -12.67 -10.89 -8.57
C THR A 240 -11.34 -10.57 -7.88
N VAL A 241 -10.74 -9.43 -8.24
CA VAL A 241 -9.53 -8.88 -7.62
C VAL A 241 -9.96 -7.61 -6.87
N HIS A 242 -9.98 -7.66 -5.54
CA HIS A 242 -10.21 -6.46 -4.73
C HIS A 242 -9.06 -5.47 -4.97
N PHE A 243 -9.41 -4.33 -5.53
CA PHE A 243 -8.51 -3.19 -5.73
C PHE A 243 -8.91 -2.07 -4.79
#